data_AF-A0A7C2LCR4-F1
#
_entry.id   AF-A0A7C2LCR4-F1
#
_cell.length_a   1.000
_cell.length_b   1.000
_cell.length_c   1.000
_cell.angle_alpha   90.00
_cell.angle_beta   90.00
_cell.angle_gamma   90.00
#
_symmetry.space_group_name_H-M   'P 1'
#
loop_
_entity.id
_entity.type
_entity.pdbx_description
1 polymer ?
#
loop_
_entity_poly.entity_id
_entity_poly.type
_entity_poly.pdbx_seq_one_letter_code
_entity_poly.pdbx_strand_id
1 'polypeptide(L)'
;MLRASQALKRAEELVRKAIPLYVVNALLPPLAIFALSRADSLVYLLLAPLVIYEALCLLSLALLLAGRSALTEYSVSSAHRLLLAAGALGVFTALVAGGLLVLKARESVAQALSARERVKKEGSAK
;
A
#
# COMPACT_ATOMS: atom_id res chain seq x y z
N MET A 1 -25.56 4.92 -3.44
CA MET A 1 -24.39 5.68 -3.94
C MET A 1 -23.58 6.37 -2.84
N LEU A 2 -24.22 7.10 -1.90
CA LEU A 2 -23.53 7.84 -0.81
C LEU A 2 -22.61 6.99 0.09
N ARG A 3 -22.99 5.75 0.42
CA ARG A 3 -22.15 4.86 1.26
C ARG A 3 -20.87 4.40 0.54
N ALA A 4 -20.94 4.18 -0.76
CA ALA A 4 -19.79 3.76 -1.56
C ALA A 4 -18.77 4.90 -1.74
N SER A 5 -19.24 6.15 -1.92
CA SER A 5 -18.35 7.31 -1.99
C SER A 5 -17.70 7.64 -0.65
N GLN A 6 -18.41 7.46 0.47
CA GLN A 6 -17.85 7.60 1.82
C GLN A 6 -16.77 6.52 2.11
N ALA A 7 -17.01 5.28 1.68
CA ALA A 7 -16.04 4.20 1.82
C ALA A 7 -14.77 4.44 0.98
N LEU A 8 -14.90 4.96 -0.25
CA LEU A 8 -13.74 5.36 -1.07
C LEU A 8 -12.95 6.50 -0.43
N LYS A 9 -13.62 7.54 0.07
CA LYS A 9 -12.95 8.65 0.77
C LYS A 9 -12.16 8.17 1.99
N ARG A 10 -12.73 7.25 2.79
CA ARG A 10 -12.02 6.64 3.91
C ARG A 10 -10.80 5.84 3.46
N ALA A 11 -10.91 5.07 2.37
CA ALA A 11 -9.79 4.33 1.83
C ALA A 11 -8.66 5.27 1.36
N GLU A 12 -9.01 6.37 0.68
CA GLU A 12 -8.05 7.38 0.24
C GLU A 12 -7.35 8.06 1.42
N GLU A 13 -8.09 8.38 2.48
CA GLU A 13 -7.56 9.01 3.69
C GLU A 13 -6.60 8.06 4.45
N LEU A 14 -6.93 6.76 4.51
CA LEU A 14 -6.07 5.73 5.08
C LEU A 14 -4.79 5.54 4.26
N VAL A 15 -4.90 5.49 2.93
CA VAL A 15 -3.74 5.43 2.03
C VAL A 15 -2.87 6.67 2.21
N ARG A 16 -3.46 7.87 2.30
CA ARG A 16 -2.72 9.12 2.50
C ARG A 16 -1.96 9.14 3.83
N LYS A 17 -2.50 8.54 4.90
CA LYS A 17 -1.81 8.34 6.17
C LYS A 17 -0.73 7.26 6.11
N ALA A 18 -0.86 6.26 5.24
CA ALA A 18 0.13 5.21 5.06
C ALA A 18 1.35 5.67 4.24
N ILE A 19 1.18 6.60 3.29
CA ILE A 19 2.28 7.14 2.47
C ILE A 19 3.50 7.58 3.29
N PRO A 20 3.39 8.46 4.32
CA PRO A 20 4.57 8.89 5.08
C PRO A 20 5.28 7.72 5.78
N LEU A 21 4.55 6.69 6.24
CA LEU A 21 5.15 5.50 6.84
C LEU A 21 5.98 4.72 5.82
N TYR A 22 5.46 4.54 4.60
CA TYR A 22 6.19 3.89 3.51
C TYR A 22 7.39 4.69 3.06
N VAL A 23 7.29 6.02 3.02
CA VAL A 23 8.41 6.92 2.66
C VAL A 23 9.51 6.86 3.72
N VAL A 24 9.16 6.95 5.01
CA VAL A 24 10.12 6.80 6.10
C VAL A 24 10.78 5.43 6.04
N ASN A 25 10.01 4.38 5.73
CA ASN A 25 10.57 3.04 5.59
C ASN A 25 11.49 2.90 4.38
N ALA A 26 11.20 3.55 3.25
CA ALA A 26 12.11 3.58 2.11
C ALA A 26 13.40 4.36 2.39
N LEU A 27 13.40 5.28 3.38
CA LEU A 27 14.58 6.02 3.83
C LEU A 27 15.44 5.28 4.86
N LEU A 28 14.90 4.27 5.55
CA LEU A 28 15.65 3.47 6.51
C LEU A 28 16.83 2.70 5.88
N PRO A 29 16.66 1.97 4.75
CA PRO A 29 17.75 1.27 4.10
C PRO A 29 18.92 2.17 3.68
N PRO A 30 18.75 3.32 2.99
CA PRO A 30 19.88 4.14 2.58
C PRO A 30 20.58 4.80 3.80
N LEU A 31 19.84 5.13 4.87
CA LEU A 31 20.44 5.57 6.13
C LEU A 31 21.27 4.46 6.79
N ALA A 32 20.78 3.21 6.76
CA ALA A 32 21.50 2.05 7.27
C ALA A 32 22.75 1.76 6.43
N ILE A 33 22.67 1.82 5.10
CA ILE A 33 23.83 1.70 4.19
C ILE A 33 24.86 2.79 4.53
N PHE A 34 24.42 4.04 4.68
CA PHE A 34 25.31 5.15 5.01
C PHE A 34 25.98 4.96 6.37
N ALA A 35 25.24 4.50 7.39
CA ALA A 35 25.79 4.20 8.71
C ALA A 35 26.78 3.03 8.68
N LEU A 36 26.44 1.95 7.97
CA LEU A 36 27.31 0.78 7.82
C LEU A 36 28.54 1.09 6.99
N SER A 37 28.49 2.04 6.05
CA SER A 37 29.65 2.40 5.20
C SER A 37 30.89 2.83 5.99
N ARG A 38 30.72 3.19 7.28
CA ARG A 38 31.82 3.48 8.21
C ARG A 38 32.43 2.26 8.91
N ALA A 39 31.85 1.08 8.75
CA ALA A 39 32.29 -0.17 9.36
C ALA A 39 32.78 -1.13 8.25
N ASP A 40 34.04 -0.96 7.83
CA ASP A 40 34.65 -1.59 6.65
C ASP A 40 34.43 -3.11 6.48
N SER A 41 34.30 -3.87 7.57
CA SER A 41 34.19 -5.33 7.52
C SER A 41 32.76 -5.87 7.35
N LEU A 42 31.73 -5.11 7.71
CA LEU A 42 30.32 -5.56 7.68
C LEU A 42 29.58 -5.12 6.43
N VAL A 43 30.06 -4.07 5.76
CA VAL A 43 29.44 -3.50 4.56
C VAL A 43 29.24 -4.57 3.49
N TYR A 44 30.30 -5.28 3.10
CA TYR A 44 30.22 -6.22 1.98
C TYR A 44 29.29 -7.41 2.22
N LEU A 45 29.11 -7.83 3.49
CA LEU A 45 28.21 -8.92 3.84
C LEU A 45 26.73 -8.47 3.85
N LEU A 46 26.48 -7.24 4.31
CA LEU A 46 25.13 -6.70 4.53
C LEU A 46 24.61 -5.83 3.38
N LEU A 47 25.46 -5.40 2.45
CA LEU A 47 25.07 -4.51 1.34
C LEU A 47 24.08 -5.20 0.40
N ALA A 48 24.36 -6.43 -0.04
CA ALA A 48 23.48 -7.18 -0.94
C ALA A 48 22.06 -7.39 -0.38
N PRO A 49 21.87 -7.89 0.86
CA PRO A 49 20.53 -8.00 1.44
C PRO A 49 19.86 -6.64 1.70
N LEU A 50 20.61 -5.58 2.06
CA LEU A 50 20.05 -4.24 2.22
C LEU A 50 19.51 -3.68 0.90
N VAL A 51 20.24 -3.85 -0.20
CA VAL A 51 19.81 -3.39 -1.53
C VAL A 51 18.55 -4.13 -1.98
N ILE A 52 18.47 -5.45 -1.77
CA ILE A 52 17.27 -6.23 -2.08
C ILE A 52 16.08 -5.74 -1.25
N TYR A 53 16.30 -5.51 0.04
CA TYR A 53 15.26 -4.99 0.92
C TYR A 53 14.81 -3.57 0.52
N GLU A 54 15.72 -2.71 0.10
CA GLU A 54 15.39 -1.38 -0.41
C GLU A 54 14.56 -1.45 -1.70
N ALA A 55 14.94 -2.32 -2.63
CA ALA A 55 14.15 -2.58 -3.84
C ALA A 55 12.72 -3.03 -3.50
N LEU A 56 12.57 -3.91 -2.50
CA LEU A 56 11.25 -4.33 -2.01
C LEU A 56 10.46 -3.18 -1.36
N CYS A 57 11.12 -2.29 -0.62
CA CYS A 57 10.49 -1.11 -0.03
C CYS A 57 9.98 -0.14 -1.10
N LEU A 58 10.81 0.13 -2.12
CA LEU A 58 10.45 0.98 -3.26
C LEU A 58 9.30 0.37 -4.08
N LEU A 59 9.33 -0.95 -4.30
CA LEU A 59 8.24 -1.66 -4.99
C LEU A 59 6.92 -1.57 -4.20
N SER A 60 7.00 -1.73 -2.88
CA SER A 60 5.84 -1.62 -1.98
C SER A 60 5.23 -0.20 -2.01
N LEU A 61 6.07 0.83 -2.02
CA LEU A 61 5.66 2.23 -2.17
C LEU A 61 5.06 2.50 -3.56
N ALA A 62 5.65 1.96 -4.62
CA ALA A 62 5.14 2.09 -5.99
C ALA A 62 3.74 1.47 -6.12
N LEU A 63 3.52 0.28 -5.55
CA LEU A 63 2.22 -0.37 -5.52
C LEU A 63 1.18 0.43 -4.71
N LEU A 64 1.58 1.04 -3.60
CA LEU A 64 0.70 1.92 -2.82
C LEU A 64 0.26 3.14 -3.64
N LEU A 65 1.20 3.78 -4.32
CA LEU A 65 0.93 4.93 -5.19
C LEU A 65 0.06 4.54 -6.38
N ALA A 66 0.33 3.38 -7.01
CA ALA A 66 -0.51 2.85 -8.09
C ALA A 66 -1.94 2.54 -7.60
N GLY A 67 -2.09 1.96 -6.40
CA GLY A 67 -3.39 1.72 -5.77
C GLY A 67 -4.15 3.00 -5.48
N ARG A 68 -3.45 4.07 -5.06
CA ARG A 68 -4.01 5.41 -4.89
C ARG A 68 -4.49 5.99 -6.23
N SER A 69 -3.68 5.91 -7.27
CA SER A 69 -4.06 6.40 -8.61
C SER A 69 -5.28 5.64 -9.15
N ALA A 70 -5.34 4.33 -8.92
CA ALA A 70 -6.50 3.51 -9.28
C ALA A 70 -7.77 3.91 -8.49
N LEU A 71 -7.63 4.30 -7.21
CA LEU A 71 -8.74 4.85 -6.43
C LEU A 71 -9.25 6.17 -7.01
N THR A 72 -8.36 7.07 -7.44
CA THR A 72 -8.74 8.35 -8.05
C THR A 72 -9.41 8.19 -9.42
N GLU A 73 -9.06 7.13 -10.16
CA GLU A 73 -9.69 6.78 -11.44
C GLU A 73 -11.00 5.98 -11.30
N TYR A 74 -11.54 5.81 -10.08
CA TYR A 74 -12.73 5.00 -9.79
C TYR A 74 -12.63 3.52 -10.23
N SER A 75 -11.43 2.99 -10.47
CA SER A 75 -11.20 1.59 -10.85
C SER A 75 -11.13 0.67 -9.61
N VAL A 76 -12.26 0.52 -8.93
CA VAL A 76 -12.38 -0.13 -7.61
C VAL A 76 -11.81 -1.56 -7.57
N SER A 77 -11.92 -2.32 -8.67
CA SER A 77 -11.37 -3.69 -8.80
C SER A 77 -9.83 -3.70 -8.84
N SER A 78 -9.23 -2.83 -9.65
CA SER A 78 -7.77 -2.68 -9.77
C SER A 78 -7.18 -2.14 -8.48
N ALA A 79 -7.82 -1.13 -7.88
CA ALA A 79 -7.45 -0.58 -6.58
C ALA A 79 -7.43 -1.66 -5.49
N HIS A 80 -8.42 -2.57 -5.45
CA HIS A 80 -8.46 -3.65 -4.47
C HIS A 80 -7.27 -4.61 -4.59
N ARG A 81 -6.92 -5.03 -5.81
CA ARG A 81 -5.78 -5.93 -6.05
C ARG A 81 -4.44 -5.28 -5.73
N LEU A 82 -4.27 -4.02 -6.15
CA LEU A 82 -3.04 -3.26 -5.92
C LEU A 82 -2.83 -2.94 -4.44
N LEU A 83 -3.89 -2.57 -3.70
CA LEU A 83 -3.82 -2.35 -2.26
C LEU A 83 -3.56 -3.66 -1.49
N LEU A 84 -4.06 -4.79 -1.96
CA LEU A 84 -3.74 -6.10 -1.35
C LEU A 84 -2.25 -6.40 -1.52
N ALA A 85 -1.71 -6.25 -2.72
CA ALA A 85 -0.30 -6.46 -3.00
C ALA A 85 0.58 -5.50 -2.18
N ALA A 86 0.24 -4.19 -2.18
CA ALA A 86 0.95 -3.18 -1.41
C ALA A 86 0.89 -3.43 0.10
N GLY A 87 -0.26 -3.85 0.62
CA GLY A 87 -0.44 -4.16 2.04
C GLY A 87 0.31 -5.42 2.46
N ALA A 88 0.25 -6.50 1.67
CA ALA A 88 0.98 -7.73 1.94
C ALA A 88 2.49 -7.52 1.89
N LEU A 89 2.99 -6.83 0.85
CA LEU A 89 4.39 -6.43 0.78
C LEU A 89 4.76 -5.51 1.94
N GLY A 90 3.97 -4.49 2.24
CA GLY A 90 4.27 -3.56 3.34
C GLY A 90 4.27 -4.19 4.74
N VAL A 91 3.43 -5.20 4.99
CA VAL A 91 3.51 -5.99 6.24
C VAL A 91 4.82 -6.78 6.30
N PHE A 92 5.24 -7.35 5.17
CA PHE A 92 6.47 -8.15 5.09
C PHE A 92 7.74 -7.29 5.12
N THR A 93 7.68 -6.06 4.59
CA THR A 93 8.86 -5.24 4.31
C THR A 93 8.99 -3.98 5.17
N ALA A 94 7.98 -3.49 5.90
CA ALA A 94 7.99 -2.05 6.18
C ALA A 94 6.99 -1.53 7.23
N LEU A 95 7.18 -1.82 8.52
CA LEU A 95 6.28 -1.39 9.61
C LEU A 95 4.87 -1.98 9.45
N VAL A 96 4.60 -3.03 10.23
CA VAL A 96 3.29 -3.65 10.43
C VAL A 96 2.12 -2.64 10.46
N ALA A 97 2.33 -1.46 11.06
CA ALA A 97 1.37 -0.36 11.08
C ALA A 97 0.98 0.20 9.70
N GLY A 98 1.95 0.41 8.79
CA GLY A 98 1.69 0.90 7.43
C GLY A 98 0.94 -0.14 6.60
N GLY A 99 1.39 -1.40 6.62
CA GLY A 99 0.72 -2.50 5.94
C GLY A 99 -0.70 -2.75 6.46
N LEU A 100 -0.92 -2.67 7.77
CA LEU A 100 -2.26 -2.78 8.38
C LEU A 100 -3.21 -1.65 7.94
N LEU A 101 -2.73 -0.41 7.81
CA LEU A 101 -3.55 0.71 7.32
C LEU A 101 -3.99 0.48 5.87
N VAL A 102 -3.11 -0.05 5.04
CA VAL A 102 -3.40 -0.40 3.64
C VAL A 102 -4.39 -1.56 3.54
N LEU A 103 -4.27 -2.58 4.41
CA LEU A 103 -5.24 -3.68 4.51
C LEU A 103 -6.61 -3.20 4.99
N LYS A 104 -6.69 -2.25 5.93
CA LYS A 104 -7.95 -1.61 6.32
C LYS A 104 -8.56 -0.76 5.20
N ALA A 105 -7.73 -0.08 4.41
CA ALA A 105 -8.17 0.65 3.22
C ALA A 105 -8.78 -0.33 2.20
N ARG A 106 -8.15 -1.49 1.99
CA ARG A 106 -8.66 -2.57 1.14
C ARG A 106 -10.04 -3.07 1.58
N GLU A 107 -10.27 -3.31 2.88
CA GLU A 107 -11.59 -3.73 3.38
C GLU A 107 -12.68 -2.70 3.06
N SER A 108 -12.36 -1.42 3.21
CA SER A 108 -13.25 -0.31 2.88
C SER A 108 -13.62 -0.31 1.38
N VAL A 109 -12.66 -0.60 0.51
CA VAL A 109 -12.85 -0.76 -0.95
C VAL A 109 -13.70 -1.98 -1.28
N ALA A 110 -13.52 -3.10 -0.58
CA ALA A 110 -14.32 -4.32 -0.76
C ALA A 110 -15.79 -4.12 -0.37
N GLN A 111 -16.04 -3.37 0.71
CA GLN A 111 -17.39 -2.97 1.11
C GLN A 111 -18.05 -2.08 0.05
N ALA A 112 -17.29 -1.17 -0.58
CA ALA A 112 -17.80 -0.35 -1.68
C ALA A 112 -18.13 -1.18 -2.94
N LEU A 113 -17.32 -2.19 -3.25
CA LEU A 113 -17.54 -3.13 -4.36
C LEU A 113 -18.83 -3.94 -4.18
N SER A 114 -18.98 -4.59 -3.03
CA SER A 114 -20.17 -5.41 -2.71
C SER A 114 -21.47 -4.59 -2.68
N ALA A 115 -21.41 -3.35 -2.18
CA ALA A 115 -22.55 -2.43 -2.24
C ALA A 115 -22.92 -2.03 -3.67
N ARG A 116 -21.94 -1.91 -4.58
CA ARG A 116 -22.16 -1.57 -6.00
C ARG A 116 -22.74 -2.76 -6.77
N GLU A 117 -22.30 -3.99 -6.49
CA GLU A 117 -22.84 -5.20 -7.11
C GLU A 117 -24.30 -5.48 -6.73
N ARG A 118 -24.69 -5.23 -5.48
CA ARG A 118 -26.10 -5.37 -5.06
C ARG A 118 -27.04 -4.44 -5.82
N VAL A 119 -26.66 -3.17 -5.97
CA VAL A 119 -27.43 -2.19 -6.75
C VAL A 119 -27.53 -2.58 -8.23
N LYS A 120 -26.46 -3.16 -8.81
CA LYS A 120 -26.47 -3.63 -10.20
C LYS A 120 -27.41 -4.84 -10.40
N LYS A 121 -27.49 -5.75 -9.42
CA LYS A 121 -28.42 -6.89 -9.45
C LYS A 121 -29.88 -6.47 -9.29
N GLU A 122 -30.17 -5.52 -8.40
CA GLU A 122 -31.54 -5.00 -8.21
C GLU A 122 -32.04 -4.17 -9.40
N GLY A 123 -31.14 -3.46 -10.10
CA GLY A 123 -31.48 -2.69 -11.30
C GLY A 123 -31.63 -3.54 -12.57
N SER A 124 -31.15 -4.78 -12.59
CA SER A 124 -31.28 -5.69 -13.74
C SER A 124 -32.49 -6.63 -13.64
N ALA A 125 -33.21 -6.60 -12.51
CA ALA A 125 -34.41 -7.39 -12.25
C ALA A 125 -35.71 -6.58 -12.38
N LYS A 126 -35.61 -5.32 -12.82
CA LYS A 126 -36.71 -4.43 -13.22
C LYS A 126 -36.64 -4.19 -14.72
#